data_AF-A0A8H4SAJ3-F1
#
_entry.id   AF-A0A8H4SAJ3-F1
#
_cell.length_a   1.000
_cell.length_b   1.000
_cell.length_c   1.000
_cell.angle_alpha   90.00
_cell.angle_beta   90.00
_cell.angle_gamma   90.00
#
_symmetry.space_group_name_H-M   'P 1'
#
loop_
_entity.id
_entity.type
_entity.pdbx_description
1 polymer ?
#
loop_
_entity_poly.entity_id
_entity_poly.type
_entity_poly.pdbx_seq_one_letter_code
_entity_poly.pdbx_strand_id
1 'polypeptide(L)'
;MDVLRAEVEFIINQGPRLTGSPAHNTLIDRIEENLTSLGLEVKSDNYTFEYMTPASTSKALSLVVDGKKMEITSVFPYSGYTSKLGTTGQLINVSGHHPNWKLAKGNIAIVSIANPPLPYVAGLETWEPAKK
;
A
#
# COMPACT_ATOMS: atom_id res chain seq x y z
N MET A 1 -31.66 0.53 4.31
CA MET A 1 -30.57 -0.47 4.16
C MET A 1 -29.94 -0.46 2.77
N ASP A 2 -30.61 0.10 1.75
CA ASP A 2 -30.17 0.02 0.36
C ASP A 2 -29.06 1.02 -0.04
N VAL A 3 -29.03 2.21 0.58
CA VAL A 3 -28.02 3.24 0.29
C VAL A 3 -26.60 2.80 0.70
N LEU A 4 -26.45 2.21 1.89
CA LEU A 4 -25.16 1.71 2.36
C LEU A 4 -24.63 0.59 1.48
N ARG A 5 -25.52 -0.31 1.01
CA ARG A 5 -25.14 -1.38 0.08
C ARG A 5 -24.69 -0.82 -1.26
N ALA A 6 -25.45 0.11 -1.84
CA ALA A 6 -25.10 0.76 -3.09
C ALA A 6 -23.75 1.52 -3.00
N GLU A 7 -23.45 2.11 -1.85
CA GLU A 7 -22.18 2.79 -1.64
C GLU A 7 -21.01 1.80 -1.53
N VAL A 8 -21.19 0.70 -0.81
CA VAL A 8 -20.19 -0.37 -0.75
C VAL A 8 -19.95 -0.96 -2.14
N GLU A 9 -21.00 -1.20 -2.92
CA GLU A 9 -20.88 -1.70 -4.30
C GLU A 9 -20.14 -0.70 -5.20
N PHE A 10 -20.46 0.59 -5.10
CA PHE A 10 -19.73 1.64 -5.82
C PHE A 10 -18.23 1.61 -5.49
N ILE A 11 -17.90 1.56 -4.20
CA ILE A 11 -16.51 1.52 -3.72
C ILE A 11 -15.80 0.24 -4.20
N ILE A 12 -16.45 -0.92 -4.18
CA ILE A 12 -15.89 -2.17 -4.70
C ILE A 12 -15.60 -2.04 -6.21
N ASN A 13 -16.52 -1.46 -6.97
CA ASN A 13 -16.38 -1.29 -8.42
C ASN A 13 -15.24 -0.34 -8.83
N GLN A 14 -14.81 0.56 -7.94
CA GLN A 14 -13.61 1.39 -8.19
C GLN A 14 -12.30 0.60 -8.14
N GLY A 15 -12.27 -0.59 -7.50
CA GLY A 15 -11.04 -1.34 -7.29
C GLY A 15 -10.04 -0.61 -6.36
N PRO A 16 -8.73 -0.86 -6.49
CA PRO A 16 -7.70 -0.16 -5.72
C PRO A 16 -7.72 1.36 -5.96
N ARG A 17 -7.87 2.13 -4.88
CA ARG A 17 -7.91 3.61 -4.90
C ARG A 17 -6.58 4.19 -4.41
N LEU A 18 -5.51 3.96 -5.17
CA LEU A 18 -4.21 4.56 -4.87
C LEU A 18 -4.34 6.10 -4.88
N THR A 19 -3.64 6.78 -3.99
CA THR A 19 -3.71 8.25 -3.86
C THR A 19 -3.43 8.93 -5.19
N GLY A 20 -4.34 9.82 -5.61
CA GLY A 20 -4.25 10.57 -6.87
C GLY A 20 -4.56 9.77 -8.14
N SER A 21 -4.92 8.48 -8.03
CA SER A 21 -5.38 7.68 -9.19
C SER A 21 -6.78 8.10 -9.66
N PRO A 22 -7.18 7.77 -10.90
CA PRO A 22 -8.54 8.02 -11.37
C PRO A 22 -9.63 7.45 -10.44
N ALA A 23 -9.46 6.22 -9.95
CA ALA A 23 -10.40 5.58 -9.02
C ALA A 23 -10.49 6.32 -7.66
N HIS A 24 -9.39 6.90 -7.19
CA HIS A 24 -9.40 7.77 -6.02
C HIS A 24 -10.20 9.04 -6.29
N ASN A 25 -9.95 9.71 -7.41
CA ASN A 25 -10.62 10.96 -7.76
C ASN A 25 -12.12 10.76 -7.97
N THR A 26 -12.54 9.68 -8.64
CA THR A 26 -13.97 9.33 -8.78
C THR A 26 -14.68 9.16 -7.42
N LEU A 27 -13.98 8.62 -6.41
CA LEU A 27 -14.55 8.53 -5.06
C LEU A 27 -14.66 9.91 -4.40
N ILE A 28 -13.65 10.77 -4.55
CA ILE A 28 -13.69 12.14 -4.01
C ILE A 28 -14.83 12.93 -4.65
N ASP A 29 -14.96 12.89 -5.99
CA ASP A 29 -16.03 13.57 -6.72
C ASP A 29 -17.42 13.14 -6.21
N ARG A 30 -17.64 11.83 -6.03
CA ARG A 30 -18.91 11.31 -5.48
C ARG A 30 -19.17 11.79 -4.05
N ILE A 31 -18.14 11.89 -3.22
CA ILE A 31 -18.29 12.41 -1.84
C ILE A 31 -18.70 13.89 -1.89
N GLU A 32 -18.05 14.71 -2.73
CA GLU A 32 -18.41 16.11 -2.90
C GLU A 32 -19.83 16.29 -3.42
N GLU A 33 -20.23 15.51 -4.43
CA GLU A 33 -21.60 15.49 -4.97
C GLU A 33 -22.63 15.14 -3.91
N ASN A 34 -22.38 14.08 -3.14
CA ASN A 34 -23.28 13.63 -2.08
C ASN A 34 -23.44 14.71 -1.00
N LEU A 35 -22.35 15.31 -0.52
CA LEU A 35 -22.39 16.36 0.50
C LEU A 35 -23.09 17.62 -0.02
N THR A 36 -22.80 18.02 -1.26
CA THR A 36 -23.46 19.17 -1.91
C THR A 36 -24.96 18.94 -2.07
N SER A 37 -25.38 17.72 -2.44
CA SER A 37 -26.80 17.36 -2.59
C SER A 37 -27.59 17.44 -1.28
N LEU A 38 -26.90 17.36 -0.13
CA LEU A 38 -27.48 17.54 1.21
C LEU A 38 -27.54 19.01 1.64
N GLY A 39 -27.12 19.95 0.79
CA GLY A 39 -27.11 21.38 1.07
C GLY A 39 -25.92 21.85 1.90
N LEU A 40 -24.85 21.04 1.98
CA LEU A 40 -23.62 21.41 2.68
C LEU A 40 -22.70 22.22 1.76
N GLU A 41 -22.03 23.24 2.31
CA GLU A 41 -20.93 23.89 1.64
C GLU A 41 -19.69 22.99 1.70
N VAL A 42 -19.23 22.51 0.54
CA VAL A 42 -18.05 21.65 0.44
C VAL A 42 -16.82 22.49 0.08
N LYS A 43 -15.71 22.24 0.78
CA LYS A 43 -14.39 22.83 0.51
C LYS A 43 -13.38 21.70 0.38
N SER A 44 -12.46 21.85 -0.58
CA SER A 44 -11.47 20.83 -0.89
C SER A 44 -10.09 21.45 -0.96
N ASP A 45 -9.19 20.92 -0.13
CA ASP A 45 -7.78 21.27 -0.15
C ASP A 45 -7.03 20.28 -1.04
N ASN A 46 -6.40 20.78 -2.10
CA ASN A 46 -5.66 19.96 -3.05
C ASN A 46 -4.16 20.01 -2.76
N TYR A 47 -3.57 18.83 -2.58
CA TYR A 47 -2.14 18.67 -2.36
C TYR A 47 -1.50 17.91 -3.51
N THR A 48 -0.32 18.36 -3.93
CA THR A 48 0.49 17.69 -4.95
C THR A 48 1.74 17.12 -4.31
N PHE A 49 2.15 15.95 -4.78
CA PHE A 49 3.39 15.31 -4.36
C PHE A 49 3.93 14.43 -5.48
N GLU A 50 5.23 14.17 -5.47
CA GLU A 50 5.85 13.25 -6.41
C GLU A 50 5.48 11.81 -6.03
N TYR A 51 4.69 11.19 -6.91
CA TYR A 51 4.31 9.80 -6.74
C TYR A 51 5.34 8.89 -7.40
N MET A 52 6.09 8.13 -6.61
CA MET A 52 6.92 7.07 -7.14
C MET A 52 6.02 5.90 -7.54
N THR A 53 5.68 5.83 -8.82
CA THR A 53 4.86 4.73 -9.35
C THR A 53 5.51 3.39 -9.02
N PRO A 54 4.83 2.50 -8.28
CA PRO A 54 5.36 1.19 -7.95
C PRO A 54 5.69 0.42 -9.23
N ALA A 55 6.87 -0.21 -9.26
CA ALA A 55 7.29 -1.04 -10.38
C ALA A 55 6.36 -2.26 -10.61
N SER A 56 5.43 -2.55 -9.70
CA SER A 56 4.41 -3.61 -9.83
C SER A 56 3.44 -3.43 -10.98
N THR A 57 3.39 -2.25 -11.61
CA THR A 57 2.65 -2.03 -12.86
C THR A 57 3.46 -2.39 -14.10
N SER A 58 4.76 -2.67 -13.96
CA SER A 58 5.64 -3.05 -15.05
C SER A 58 5.79 -4.57 -15.13
N LYS A 59 5.73 -5.14 -16.35
CA LYS A 59 6.04 -6.56 -16.64
C LYS A 59 7.50 -6.96 -16.32
N ALA A 60 8.27 -6.09 -15.68
CA ALA A 60 9.71 -6.23 -15.45
C ALA A 60 10.07 -6.79 -14.07
N LEU A 61 9.10 -7.03 -13.17
CA LEU A 61 9.40 -7.67 -11.89
C LEU A 61 9.82 -9.12 -12.10
N SER A 62 11.02 -9.45 -11.61
CA SER A 62 11.51 -10.82 -11.61
C SER A 62 12.44 -11.06 -10.43
N LEU A 63 12.34 -12.27 -9.89
CA LEU A 63 13.24 -12.79 -8.87
C LEU A 63 13.55 -14.24 -9.28
N VAL A 64 14.83 -14.58 -9.33
CA VAL A 64 15.29 -15.94 -9.65
C VAL A 64 16.19 -16.41 -8.53
N VAL A 65 15.89 -17.60 -7.99
CA VAL A 65 16.66 -18.24 -6.92
C VAL A 65 16.99 -19.65 -7.39
N ASP A 66 18.28 -19.99 -7.44
CA ASP A 66 18.76 -21.30 -7.92
C ASP A 66 18.16 -21.72 -9.27
N GLY A 67 18.08 -20.77 -10.21
CA GLY A 67 17.50 -20.97 -11.54
C GLY A 67 15.97 -21.06 -11.58
N LYS A 68 15.28 -20.96 -10.45
CA LYS A 68 13.82 -21.00 -10.36
C LYS A 68 13.26 -19.59 -10.25
N LYS A 69 12.25 -19.29 -11.08
CA LYS A 69 11.51 -18.04 -10.99
C LYS A 69 10.63 -18.06 -9.74
N MET A 70 10.74 -17.03 -8.92
CA MET A 70 9.94 -16.86 -7.71
C MET A 70 8.73 -15.98 -8.01
N GLU A 71 7.60 -16.32 -7.40
CA GLU A 71 6.44 -15.44 -7.37
C GLU A 71 6.73 -14.24 -6.47
N ILE A 72 6.42 -13.05 -6.97
CA ILE A 72 6.55 -11.79 -6.22
C ILE A 72 5.14 -11.35 -5.85
N THR A 73 4.84 -11.39 -4.55
CA THR A 73 3.52 -11.00 -4.03
C THR A 73 3.33 -9.48 -4.02
N SER A 74 4.40 -8.72 -3.78
CA SER A 74 4.39 -7.26 -3.82
C SER A 74 5.81 -6.69 -3.85
N VAL A 75 5.91 -5.41 -4.22
CA VAL A 75 7.11 -4.59 -4.01
C VAL A 75 6.85 -3.64 -2.84
N PHE A 76 7.88 -3.36 -2.04
CA PHE A 76 7.75 -2.42 -0.94
C PHE A 76 7.60 -0.99 -1.51
N PRO A 77 6.59 -0.21 -1.09
CA PRO A 77 6.40 1.15 -1.57
C PRO A 77 7.67 2.00 -1.40
N TYR A 78 8.00 2.81 -2.40
CA TYR A 78 9.20 3.66 -2.42
C TYR A 78 10.55 2.90 -2.29
N SER A 79 10.58 1.59 -2.54
CA SER A 79 11.84 0.84 -2.64
C SER A 79 12.65 1.32 -3.84
N GLY A 80 13.97 1.49 -3.69
CA GLY A 80 14.85 1.84 -4.80
C GLY A 80 14.75 0.88 -6.00
N TYR A 81 15.06 1.39 -7.19
CA TYR A 81 15.07 0.60 -8.41
C TYR A 81 16.39 -0.18 -8.56
N THR A 82 16.30 -1.41 -9.06
CA THR A 82 17.50 -2.10 -9.59
C THR A 82 17.89 -1.50 -10.94
N SER A 83 19.15 -1.69 -11.34
CA SER A 83 19.59 -1.36 -12.70
C SER A 83 18.85 -2.21 -13.76
N LYS A 84 18.99 -1.85 -15.05
CA LYS A 84 18.48 -2.68 -16.16
C LYS A 84 19.07 -4.10 -16.19
N LEU A 85 20.25 -4.30 -15.61
CA LEU A 85 20.89 -5.62 -15.47
C LEU A 85 20.41 -6.37 -14.21
N GLY A 86 19.52 -5.77 -13.42
CA GLY A 86 19.08 -6.30 -12.13
C GLY A 86 20.12 -6.09 -11.03
N THR A 87 20.00 -6.91 -9.99
CA THR A 87 20.96 -7.03 -8.89
C THR A 87 21.08 -8.52 -8.55
N THR A 88 22.31 -9.01 -8.48
CA THR A 88 22.61 -10.41 -8.19
C THR A 88 23.54 -10.47 -6.98
N GLY A 89 23.26 -11.38 -6.07
CA GLY A 89 24.07 -11.60 -4.87
C GLY A 89 23.60 -12.86 -4.15
N GLN A 90 24.36 -13.29 -3.15
CA GLN A 90 23.93 -14.39 -2.30
C GLN A 90 22.73 -13.96 -1.45
N LEU A 91 21.86 -14.92 -1.16
CA LEU A 91 20.74 -14.72 -0.24
C LEU A 91 21.24 -14.88 1.19
N ILE A 92 21.29 -13.79 1.96
CA ILE A 92 21.78 -13.78 3.34
C ILE A 92 20.60 -13.56 4.28
N ASN A 93 20.28 -14.57 5.09
CA ASN A 93 19.26 -14.43 6.13
C ASN A 93 19.77 -13.48 7.22
N VAL A 94 19.07 -12.35 7.40
CA VAL A 94 19.29 -11.40 8.49
C VAL A 94 18.08 -11.44 9.41
N SER A 95 18.24 -12.09 10.56
CA SER A 95 17.17 -12.35 11.51
C SER A 95 17.14 -11.35 12.67
N GLY A 96 16.00 -11.31 13.36
CA GLY A 96 15.80 -10.53 14.58
C GLY A 96 15.07 -9.20 14.36
N HIS A 97 14.58 -8.62 15.45
CA HIS A 97 13.89 -7.33 15.45
C HIS A 97 14.80 -6.16 15.07
N HIS A 98 16.11 -6.30 15.30
CA HIS A 98 17.15 -5.34 14.95
C HIS A 98 18.22 -6.05 14.10
N PRO A 99 17.92 -6.34 12.83
CA PRO A 99 18.79 -7.13 11.98
C PRO A 99 20.13 -6.42 11.75
N ASN A 100 21.23 -7.17 11.87
CA ASN A 100 22.55 -6.65 11.53
C ASN A 100 22.77 -6.66 10.02
N TRP A 101 22.39 -5.55 9.36
CA TRP A 101 22.49 -5.38 7.90
C TRP A 101 23.89 -5.57 7.33
N LYS A 102 24.95 -5.41 8.13
CA LYS A 102 26.33 -5.59 7.66
C LYS A 102 26.59 -7.01 7.17
N LEU A 103 25.85 -8.00 7.68
CA LEU A 103 25.97 -9.40 7.26
C LEU A 103 25.65 -9.60 5.77
N ALA A 104 24.76 -8.78 5.21
CA ALA A 104 24.33 -8.86 3.82
C ALA A 104 25.01 -7.83 2.91
N LYS A 105 26.10 -7.19 3.36
CA LYS A 105 26.78 -6.15 2.56
C LYS A 105 27.20 -6.72 1.19
N GLY A 106 26.78 -6.05 0.11
CA GLY A 106 27.04 -6.47 -1.27
C GLY A 106 26.23 -7.68 -1.75
N ASN A 107 25.28 -8.15 -0.94
CA ASN A 107 24.44 -9.31 -1.19
C ASN A 107 22.95 -8.93 -1.00
N ILE A 108 22.05 -9.91 -1.14
CA ILE A 108 20.60 -9.70 -1.00
C ILE A 108 20.19 -10.20 0.40
N ALA A 109 19.70 -9.28 1.24
CA ALA A 109 19.20 -9.62 2.57
C ALA A 109 17.82 -10.30 2.49
N ILE A 110 17.65 -11.41 3.19
CA ILE A 110 16.36 -12.03 3.46
C ILE A 110 15.96 -11.70 4.89
N VAL A 111 14.77 -11.14 5.05
CA VAL A 111 14.19 -10.80 6.36
C VAL A 111 12.88 -11.56 6.51
N SER A 112 12.71 -12.23 7.65
CA SER A 112 11.43 -12.83 8.01
C SER A 112 10.53 -11.77 8.62
N ILE A 113 9.39 -11.50 7.99
CA ILE A 113 8.34 -10.64 8.54
C ILE A 113 7.34 -11.53 9.26
N ALA A 114 7.24 -11.39 10.58
CA ALA A 114 6.14 -11.98 11.34
C ALA A 114 4.93 -11.05 11.22
N ASN A 115 3.79 -11.59 10.80
CA ASN A 115 2.51 -10.89 10.84
C ASN A 115 1.62 -11.57 11.90
N PRO A 116 1.88 -11.35 13.20
CA PRO A 116 1.03 -11.93 14.23
C PRO A 116 -0.39 -11.39 14.08
N PRO A 117 -1.43 -12.21 14.26
CA PRO A 117 -2.80 -11.71 14.24
C PRO A 117 -2.95 -10.71 15.39
N LEU A 118 -3.16 -9.44 15.04
CA LEU A 118 -3.57 -8.45 16.03
C LEU A 118 -5.08 -8.62 16.28
N PRO A 119 -5.52 -8.77 17.54
CA PRO A 119 -6.93 -8.71 17.86
C PRO A 119 -7.49 -7.36 17.37
N TYR A 120 -8.59 -7.38 16.63
CA TYR A 120 -9.22 -6.17 16.07
C TYR A 120 -9.47 -5.07 17.13
N VAL A 121 -9.78 -5.49 18.36
CA VAL A 121 -9.99 -4.64 19.54
C VAL A 121 -8.72 -3.95 20.08
N ALA A 122 -7.52 -4.41 19.73
CA ALA A 122 -6.27 -3.86 20.25
C ALA A 122 -5.75 -2.65 19.45
N GLY A 123 -6.24 -2.43 18.23
CA GLY A 123 -5.76 -1.37 17.32
C GLY A 123 -6.67 -0.14 17.21
N LEU A 124 -7.90 -0.21 17.74
CA LEU A 124 -8.86 0.89 17.75
C LEU A 124 -9.12 1.32 19.19
N GLU A 125 -8.40 2.34 19.67
CA GLU A 125 -8.99 3.17 20.70
C GLU A 125 -10.24 3.79 20.09
N THR A 126 -11.42 3.28 20.48
CA THR A 126 -12.68 3.90 20.10
C THR A 126 -12.70 5.32 20.65
N TRP A 127 -12.82 6.30 19.76
CA TRP A 127 -13.05 7.69 20.16
C TRP A 127 -14.27 7.74 21.08
N GLU A 128 -14.05 8.11 22.35
CA GLU A 128 -15.12 8.33 23.33
C GLU A 128 -15.49 9.82 23.32
N PRO A 129 -16.66 10.20 22.78
CA PRO A 129 -17.07 11.60 22.72
C PRO A 129 -17.30 12.24 24.10
N ALA A 130 -17.33 11.44 25.18
CA ALA A 130 -17.59 11.89 26.55
C ALA A 130 -16.35 12.40 27.31
N LYS A 131 -15.14 12.33 26.74
CA LYS A 131 -13.93 12.91 27.34
C LYS A 131 -13.67 14.31 26.77
N LYS A 132 -14.31 15.31 27.39
CA LYS A 132 -13.90 16.73 27.35
C LYS A 132 -13.99 17.31 28.74
#